data_AF-A0A9E6EZN2-F1
#
_entry.id   AF-A0A9E6EZN2-F1
#
_cell.length_a   1.000
_cell.length_b   1.000
_cell.length_c   1.000
_cell.angle_alpha   90.00
_cell.angle_beta   90.00
_cell.angle_gamma   90.00
#
_symmetry.space_group_name_H-M   'P 1'
#
loop_
_entity.id
_entity.type
_entity.pdbx_description
1 polymer ?
#
loop_
_entity_poly.entity_id
_entity_poly.type
_entity_poly.pdbx_seq_one_letter_code
_entity_poly.pdbx_strand_id
1 'polypeptide(L)' 'MNKIIKYEHHGKEVSVREDLKGTHAKHCLCFENCEFFKPNTIDNCLIAQSLFEFDIDYGVTTPVFECVKYNPSLIN' A
#
# COMPACT_ATOMS: atom_id res chain seq x y z
N MET A 1 -2.69 24.48 -7.08
CA MET A 1 -3.42 23.20 -7.23
C MET A 1 -2.42 22.17 -7.71
N ASN A 2 -2.35 21.00 -7.08
CA ASN A 2 -1.41 19.97 -7.52
C ASN A 2 -1.90 19.35 -8.82
N LYS A 3 -0.96 19.05 -9.72
CA LYS A 3 -1.23 18.50 -11.05
C LYS A 3 -1.70 17.05 -10.93
N ILE A 4 -2.72 16.67 -11.71
CA ILE A 4 -3.11 15.27 -11.90
C ILE A 4 -2.35 14.73 -13.11
N ILE A 5 -1.71 13.58 -12.95
CA ILE A 5 -1.00 12.88 -14.01
C ILE A 5 -1.56 11.47 -14.18
N LYS A 6 -1.33 10.89 -15.36
CA LYS A 6 -1.64 9.49 -15.66
C LYS A 6 -0.35 8.68 -15.79
N TYR A 7 -0.36 7.42 -15.37
CA TYR A 7 0.73 6.48 -15.59
C TYR A 7 0.21 5.04 -15.59
N GLU A 8 1.04 4.11 -16.10
CA GLU A 8 0.73 2.68 -16.07
C GLU A 8 1.10 2.07 -14.71
N HIS A 9 0.14 1.39 -14.08
CA HIS A 9 0.27 0.68 -12.81
C HIS A 9 -0.45 -0.66 -12.92
N HIS A 10 0.25 -1.78 -12.70
CA HIS A 10 -0.29 -3.14 -12.87
C HIS A 10 -0.99 -3.38 -14.22
N GLY A 11 -0.45 -2.82 -15.32
CA GLY A 11 -1.03 -2.95 -16.67
C GLY A 11 -2.29 -2.11 -16.90
N LYS A 12 -2.62 -1.18 -15.99
CA LYS A 12 -3.77 -0.28 -16.07
C LYS A 12 -3.33 1.18 -16.08
N GLU A 13 -4.03 2.02 -16.82
CA GLU A 13 -3.84 3.46 -16.74
C GLU A 13 -4.55 4.01 -15.49
N VAL A 14 -3.79 4.58 -14.56
CA VAL A 14 -4.32 5.18 -13.32
C VAL A 14 -4.05 6.69 -13.30
N SER A 15 -4.89 7.45 -12.60
CA SER A 15 -4.71 8.88 -12.39
C SER A 15 -4.30 9.16 -10.95
N VAL A 16 -3.32 10.03 -10.74
CA VAL A 16 -2.82 10.37 -9.41
C VAL A 16 -2.44 11.85 -9.34
N ARG A 17 -2.53 12.44 -8.15
CA ARG A 17 -1.85 13.69 -7.86
C ARG A 17 -0.33 13.48 -7.97
N GLU A 18 0.35 14.32 -8.74
CA GLU A 18 1.77 14.19 -9.04
C GLU A 18 2.64 14.11 -7.76
N ASP A 19 2.28 14.85 -6.71
CA ASP A 19 2.99 14.87 -5.43
C ASP A 19 2.78 13.62 -4.57
N LEU A 20 1.77 12.80 -4.86
CA LEU A 20 1.45 11.57 -4.12
C LEU A 20 1.91 10.30 -4.83
N LYS A 21 2.40 10.40 -6.08
CA LYS A 21 2.81 9.23 -6.85
C LYS A 21 3.95 8.50 -6.12
N GLY A 22 3.71 7.24 -5.77
CA GLY A 22 4.70 6.38 -5.10
C GLY A 22 4.93 6.69 -3.62
N THR A 23 4.16 7.60 -2.99
CA THR A 23 4.36 7.94 -1.57
C THR A 23 3.62 7.03 -0.61
N HIS A 24 2.76 6.12 -1.10
CA HIS A 24 1.96 5.21 -0.26
C HIS A 24 2.80 4.44 0.76
N ALA A 25 4.01 3.99 0.37
CA ALA A 25 4.90 3.25 1.27
C ALA A 25 5.37 4.09 2.47
N LYS A 26 5.42 5.42 2.35
CA LYS A 26 5.77 6.35 3.44
C LYS A 26 4.62 6.62 4.41
N HIS A 27 3.42 6.15 4.07
CA HIS A 27 2.18 6.50 4.76
C HIS A 27 1.43 5.28 5.29
N CYS A 28 1.91 4.08 4.95
CA CYS A 28 1.21 2.83 5.20
C CYS A 28 1.87 2.10 6.37
N LEU A 29 1.09 1.79 7.40
CA LEU A 29 1.53 1.05 8.60
C LEU A 29 2.20 -0.28 8.27
N CYS A 30 1.88 -0.91 7.13
CA CYS A 30 2.57 -2.14 6.71
C CYS A 30 4.08 -1.93 6.54
N PHE A 31 4.51 -0.76 6.04
CA PHE A 31 5.92 -0.43 5.84
C PHE A 31 6.59 0.13 7.09
N GLU A 32 5.82 0.45 8.13
CA GLU A 32 6.30 0.89 9.45
C GLU A 32 6.71 -0.32 10.32
N ASN A 33 7.62 -1.16 9.83
CA ASN A 33 8.15 -2.34 10.54
C ASN A 33 7.07 -3.31 11.07
N CYS A 34 5.94 -3.45 10.38
CA CYS A 34 4.90 -4.41 10.75
C CYS A 34 5.43 -5.84 10.65
N GLU A 35 5.45 -6.59 11.76
CA GLU A 35 5.96 -7.96 11.83
C GLU A 35 5.23 -8.96 10.91
N PHE A 36 3.98 -8.64 10.55
CA PHE A 36 3.16 -9.47 9.69
C PHE A 36 3.34 -9.16 8.20
N PHE A 37 3.95 -8.03 7.84
CA PHE A 37 4.14 -7.65 6.45
C PHE A 37 5.36 -8.35 5.86
N LYS A 38 5.11 -9.46 5.15
CA LYS A 38 6.13 -10.34 4.56
C LYS A 38 5.80 -10.56 3.08
N PRO A 39 5.91 -9.51 2.23
CA PRO A 39 5.48 -9.59 0.85
C PRO A 39 6.22 -10.70 0.10
N ASN A 40 5.54 -11.32 -0.87
CA ASN A 40 6.03 -12.44 -1.68
C ASN A 40 6.34 -13.75 -0.91
N THR A 41 5.77 -13.91 0.29
CA THR A 41 5.88 -15.15 1.08
C THR A 41 4.50 -15.70 1.41
N ILE A 42 4.43 -17.01 1.69
CA ILE A 42 3.19 -17.66 2.12
C ILE A 42 2.69 -17.14 3.48
N ASP A 43 3.59 -16.59 4.30
CA ASP A 43 3.30 -16.04 5.62
C ASP A 43 2.94 -14.53 5.59
N ASN A 44 2.68 -13.97 4.40
CA ASN A 44 2.32 -12.57 4.27
C ASN A 44 1.00 -12.25 5.02
N CYS A 45 0.88 -11.02 5.52
CA CYS A 45 -0.34 -10.54 6.14
C CYS A 45 -1.51 -10.61 5.15
N LEU A 46 -2.57 -11.36 5.50
CA LEU A 46 -3.78 -11.48 4.68
C LEU A 46 -4.41 -10.12 4.34
N ILE A 47 -4.40 -9.14 5.25
CA ILE A 47 -4.93 -7.80 4.98
C ILE A 47 -4.12 -7.11 3.88
N ALA A 48 -2.79 -7.13 4.00
CA ALA A 48 -1.90 -6.51 3.02
C ALA A 48 -2.00 -7.23 1.67
N GLN A 49 -2.10 -8.56 1.68
CA GLN A 49 -2.28 -9.38 0.48
C GLN A 49 -3.61 -9.05 -0.23
N SER A 50 -4.72 -9.00 0.50
CA SER A 50 -6.02 -8.66 -0.10
C SER A 50 -6.06 -7.23 -0.64
N LEU A 51 -5.38 -6.26 0.00
CA LEU A 51 -5.28 -4.91 -0.55
C LEU A 51 -4.40 -4.84 -1.80
N PHE A 52 -3.33 -5.63 -1.87
CA PHE A 52 -2.51 -5.74 -3.08
C PHE A 52 -3.29 -6.37 -4.24
N GLU A 53 -4.06 -7.42 -3.98
CA GLU A 53 -4.97 -8.01 -4.98
C GLU A 53 -6.03 -6.99 -5.42
N PHE A 54 -6.60 -6.23 -4.49
CA PHE A 54 -7.53 -5.15 -4.81
C PHE A 54 -6.88 -4.03 -5.65
N ASP A 55 -5.62 -3.68 -5.39
CA ASP A 55 -4.84 -2.73 -6.21
C ASP A 55 -4.71 -3.25 -7.65
N ILE A 56 -4.28 -4.51 -7.81
CA ILE A 56 -4.16 -5.15 -9.12
C ILE A 56 -5.52 -5.19 -9.83
N ASP A 57 -6.59 -5.58 -9.14
CA ASP A 57 -7.92 -5.81 -9.73
C ASP A 57 -8.65 -4.53 -10.10
N TYR A 58 -8.46 -3.44 -9.34
CA TYR A 58 -9.22 -2.20 -9.53
C TYR A 58 -8.36 -1.00 -9.95
N GLY A 59 -7.04 -1.13 -9.98
CA GLY A 59 -6.12 -0.05 -10.36
C GLY A 59 -6.11 1.08 -9.34
N VAL A 60 -6.01 0.74 -8.05
CA VAL A 60 -6.07 1.70 -6.94
C VAL A 60 -5.00 1.44 -5.90
N THR A 61 -4.29 2.47 -5.47
CA THR A 61 -3.29 2.33 -4.39
C THR A 61 -3.91 2.70 -3.04
N THR A 62 -3.95 1.75 -2.11
CA THR A 62 -4.57 1.91 -0.79
C THR A 62 -3.55 1.79 0.35
N PRO A 63 -3.01 2.91 0.88
CA PRO A 63 -2.20 2.85 2.09
C PRO A 63 -3.05 2.44 3.31
N VAL A 64 -2.48 1.62 4.18
CA VAL A 64 -3.10 1.20 5.44
C VAL A 64 -2.77 2.21 6.53
N PHE A 65 -3.72 3.08 6.86
CA PHE A 65 -3.55 4.05 7.95
C PHE A 65 -3.93 3.48 9.33
N GLU A 66 -4.79 2.47 9.36
CA GLU A 66 -5.30 1.85 10.59
C GLU A 66 -5.37 0.33 10.38
N CYS A 67 -4.92 -0.46 11.35
CA CYS A 67 -4.90 -1.92 11.21
C CYS A 67 -4.95 -2.62 12.57
N VAL A 68 -5.89 -3.56 12.72
CA VAL A 68 -6.06 -4.35 13.95
C VAL A 68 -4.89 -5.28 14.26
N LYS A 69 -4.09 -5.66 13.25
CA LYS A 69 -2.91 -6.52 13.43
C LYS A 69 -1.65 -5.73 13.76
N TYR A 70 -1.66 -4.41 13.60
CA TYR A 70 -0.46 -3.62 13.83
C TYR A 70 -0.20 -3.50 15.34
N ASN A 71 0.98 -3.94 15.77
CA ASN A 71 1.41 -3.88 17.17
C ASN A 71 2.53 -2.84 17.32
N PRO A 72 2.26 -1.64 17.85
CA PRO A 72 3.27 -0.60 17.99
C PRO A 72 4.35 -0.94 19.04
N SER A 73 4.09 -1.84 19.99
CA SER A 73 5.05 -2.19 21.06
C SER A 73 6.25 -3.01 20.58
N LEU A 74 6.25 -3.47 19.33
CA LEU A 74 7.34 -4.24 18.73
C LEU A 74 8.28 -3.37 17.88
N ILE A 75 8.04 -2.07 17.86
CA ILE A 75 8.83 -1.09 17.12
C ILE A 75 9.69 -0.34 18.16
N ASN A 76 11.01 -0.54 18.06
CA ASN A 76 11.99 0.14 18.92
C ASN A 76 12.13 1.62 18.55
#